data_AF-A0A392QD23-F1
#
_entry.id   AF-A0A392QD23-F1
#
_cell.length_a   1.000
_cell.length_b   1.000
_cell.length_c   1.000
_cell.angle_alpha   90.00
_cell.angle_beta   90.00
_cell.angle_gamma   90.00
#
_symmetry.space_group_name_H-M   'P 1'
#
loop_
_entity.id
_entity.type
_entity.pdbx_description
1 polymer ?
#
loop_
_entity_poly.entity_id
_entity_poly.type
_entity_poly.pdbx_seq_one_letter_code
_entity_poly.pdbx_strand_id
1 'polypeptide(L)' 'GAGIHELPGLPAGVKFDPTDQEILEHLEAKVRSDIQMLHPLIDEFIPTLEGENGICCTHPEKLPGQFI' A
#
# COMPACT_ATOMS: atom_id res chain seq x y z
N GLY A 1 -23.35 -2.99 -7.33
CA GLY A 1 -22.31 -3.49 -6.43
C GLY A 1 -21.25 -4.16 -7.27
N ALA A 2 -20.26 -3.39 -7.69
CA ALA A 2 -18.97 -3.89 -8.15
C ALA A 2 -18.01 -3.42 -7.04
N GLY A 3 -17.12 -4.21 -6.46
CA GLY A 3 -16.47 -5.45 -6.82
C GLY A 3 -15.16 -5.36 -6.04
N ILE A 4 -14.66 -6.49 -5.51
CA ILE A 4 -13.24 -6.69 -5.21
C ILE A 4 -12.38 -5.73 -6.05
N HIS A 5 -11.65 -4.83 -5.39
CA HIS A 5 -10.78 -3.86 -6.07
C HIS A 5 -9.90 -4.65 -7.04
N GLU A 6 -10.21 -4.56 -8.33
CA GLU A 6 -9.33 -5.06 -9.37
C GLU A 6 -8.07 -4.22 -9.21
N LEU A 7 -7.00 -4.84 -8.69
CA LEU A 7 -5.72 -4.16 -8.56
C LEU A 7 -5.38 -3.57 -9.94
N PRO A 8 -4.83 -2.35 -10.01
CA PRO A 8 -4.70 -1.64 -11.27
C PRO A 8 -3.93 -2.48 -12.30
N GLY A 9 -4.65 -3.02 -13.28
CA GLY A 9 -4.08 -3.86 -14.34
C GLY A 9 -3.82 -5.34 -13.99
N LEU A 10 -4.30 -5.87 -12.86
CA LEU A 10 -4.16 -7.29 -12.51
C LEU A 10 -5.47 -8.09 -12.68
N PRO A 11 -5.40 -9.38 -13.03
CA PRO A 11 -6.56 -10.23 -13.21
C PRO A 11 -7.45 -10.33 -11.96
N ALA A 12 -8.76 -10.53 -12.18
CA ALA A 12 -9.68 -10.85 -11.10
C ALA A 12 -9.22 -12.10 -10.32
N GLY A 13 -9.18 -12.01 -9.00
CA GLY A 13 -8.75 -13.09 -8.10
C GLY A 13 -7.30 -13.01 -7.63
N VAL A 14 -6.52 -12.02 -8.07
CA VAL A 14 -5.21 -11.72 -7.49
C VAL A 14 -5.38 -11.07 -6.11
N LYS A 15 -4.61 -11.56 -5.13
CA LYS A 15 -4.56 -11.02 -3.76
C LYS A 15 -3.17 -10.46 -3.50
N PHE A 16 -3.11 -9.37 -2.75
CA PHE A 16 -1.86 -8.90 -2.16
C PHE A 16 -1.49 -9.83 -0.98
N ASP A 17 -0.46 -10.66 -1.16
CA ASP A 17 0.05 -11.62 -0.15
C ASP A 17 1.58 -11.64 -0.12
N PRO A 18 2.26 -10.49 0.12
CA PRO A 18 3.71 -10.46 0.21
C PRO A 18 4.19 -11.05 1.55
N THR A 19 5.44 -11.50 1.57
CA THR A 19 6.13 -11.84 2.82
C THR A 19 6.59 -10.58 3.57
N ASP A 20 6.84 -10.69 4.89
CA ASP A 20 7.38 -9.58 5.69
C ASP A 20 8.69 -9.03 5.10
N GLN A 21 9.53 -9.92 4.55
CA GLN A 21 10.80 -9.59 3.94
C GLN A 21 10.61 -8.74 2.66
N GLU A 22 9.69 -9.14 1.77
CA GLU A 22 9.38 -8.37 0.57
C GLU A 22 8.81 -6.99 0.91
N ILE A 23 7.96 -6.90 1.93
CA ILE A 23 7.44 -5.62 2.42
C ILE A 23 8.61 -4.72 2.87
N LEU A 24 9.51 -5.25 3.70
CA LEU A 24 10.64 -4.47 4.23
C LEU A 24 11.57 -3.98 3.12
N GLU A 25 11.91 -4.82 2.15
CA GLU A 25 12.78 -4.45 1.02
C GLU A 25 12.18 -3.33 0.17
N HIS A 26 10.89 -3.43 -0.17
CA HIS A 26 10.22 -2.41 -0.97
C HIS A 26 10.02 -1.10 -0.19
N LEU A 27 9.76 -1.17 1.12
CA LEU A 27 9.68 0.01 1.97
C LEU A 27 11.04 0.71 2.12
N GLU A 28 12.13 -0.06 2.28
CA GLU A 28 13.48 0.49 2.35
C GLU A 28 13.83 1.23 1.05
N ALA A 29 13.55 0.61 -0.10
CA ALA A 29 13.73 1.24 -1.41
C ALA A 29 12.90 2.52 -1.55
N LYS A 30 11.64 2.50 -1.09
CA LYS A 30 10.75 3.67 -1.11
C LYS A 30 11.29 4.82 -0.26
N VAL A 31 11.72 4.53 0.96
CA VAL A 31 12.29 5.54 1.88
C VAL A 31 13.58 6.14 1.32
N ARG A 32 14.44 5.32 0.71
CA ARG A 32 15.69 5.77 0.10
C ARG A 32 15.51 6.43 -1.27
N SER A 33 14.28 6.40 -1.82
CA SER A 33 14.02 6.78 -3.21
C SER A 33 14.93 6.04 -4.19
N ASP A 34 15.23 4.77 -3.89
CA ASP A 34 16.06 3.92 -4.74
C ASP A 34 15.21 3.40 -5.90
N ILE A 35 15.27 4.11 -7.02
CA ILE A 35 14.48 3.86 -8.22
C ILE A 35 14.73 2.44 -8.79
N GLN A 36 15.88 1.83 -8.48
CA GLN A 36 16.21 0.48 -8.98
C GLN A 36 15.52 -0.64 -8.18
N MET A 37 15.18 -0.38 -6.91
CA MET A 37 14.54 -1.35 -6.02
C MET A 37 13.09 -0.99 -5.68
N LEU A 38 12.64 0.21 -6.10
CA LEU A 38 11.28 0.68 -5.95
C LEU A 38 10.32 -0.12 -6.82
N HIS A 39 9.36 -0.78 -6.17
CA HIS A 39 8.31 -1.47 -6.89
C HIS A 39 7.32 -0.44 -7.46
N PRO A 40 6.96 -0.48 -8.76
CA PRO A 40 6.14 0.54 -9.40
C PRO A 40 4.72 0.67 -8.81
N LEU A 41 4.24 -0.37 -8.13
CA LEU A 41 2.93 -0.40 -7.48
C LEU A 41 2.98 -0.17 -5.96
N ILE A 42 4.16 0.10 -5.37
CA ILE A 42 4.29 0.19 -3.91
C ILE A 42 3.41 1.28 -3.29
N ASP A 43 3.22 2.40 -3.99
CA ASP A 43 2.35 3.49 -3.55
C ASP A 43 0.85 3.17 -3.70
N GLU A 44 0.49 2.27 -4.62
CA GLU A 44 -0.89 1.82 -4.80
C GLU A 44 -1.28 0.80 -3.71
N PHE A 45 -0.35 -0.07 -3.31
CA PHE A 45 -0.59 -1.07 -2.26
C PHE A 45 -0.35 -0.55 -0.84
N ILE A 46 0.67 0.28 -0.66
CA ILE A 46 1.07 0.85 0.62
C ILE A 46 1.19 2.37 0.45
N PRO A 47 0.05 3.10 0.45
CA PRO A 47 0.05 4.54 0.32
C PRO A 47 0.70 5.19 1.53
N THR A 48 1.52 6.21 1.29
CA THR A 48 2.05 7.06 2.36
C THR A 48 0.93 7.96 2.86
N LEU A 49 0.66 7.95 4.16
CA LEU A 49 -0.33 8.84 4.75
C LEU A 49 0.26 10.25 4.89
N GLU A 50 -0.29 11.21 4.15
CA GLU A 50 0.10 12.61 4.23
C GLU A 50 -0.61 13.30 5.41
N GLY A 51 0.15 13.78 6.40
CA GLY A 51 -0.37 14.51 7.55
C GLY A 51 0.52 14.40 8.80
N GLU A 52 0.45 15.39 9.69
CA GLU A 52 1.31 15.47 10.89
C GLU A 52 1.12 14.28 11.85
N ASN A 53 -0.07 13.66 11.84
CA ASN A 53 -0.37 12.46 12.60
C ASN A 53 -0.02 11.14 11.88
N GLY A 54 0.22 11.13 10.57
CA GLY A 54 0.48 9.90 9.79
C GLY A 54 -0.52 8.77 10.11
N ILE A 55 0.00 7.57 10.42
CA ILE A 55 -0.81 6.41 10.88
C ILE A 55 -1.27 6.52 12.33
N CYS A 56 -0.75 7.49 13.10
CA CYS A 56 -1.16 7.79 14.48
C CYS A 56 -2.49 8.56 14.53
N CYS A 57 -3.41 8.24 13.61
CA CYS A 57 -4.80 8.65 13.69
C CYS A 57 -5.40 8.11 15.00
N THR A 58 -6.15 8.93 15.72
CA THR A 58 -6.71 8.52 17.03
C THR A 58 -7.67 7.33 16.95
N HIS A 59 -8.17 7.00 15.76
CA HIS A 59 -9.09 5.89 15.52
C HIS A 59 -8.84 5.28 14.13
N PRO A 60 -8.86 3.95 13.99
CA PRO A 60 -8.58 3.25 12.73
C PRO A 60 -9.58 3.65 11.62
N GLU A 61 -10.83 4.00 11.97
CA GLU A 61 -11.85 4.49 11.04
C GLU A 61 -11.45 5.69 10.17
N LYS A 62 -10.40 6.42 10.55
CA LYS A 62 -9.86 7.57 9.80
C LYS A 62 -8.78 7.18 8.79
N LEU A 63 -8.38 5.92 8.75
CA LEU A 63 -7.43 5.42 7.77
C LEU A 63 -8.13 5.25 6.41
N PRO A 64 -7.44 5.59 5.31
CA PRO A 64 -7.97 5.34 3.98
C PRO A 64 -8.22 3.83 3.80
N GLY A 65 -9.40 3.47 3.30
CA GLY A 65 -9.80 2.08 3.10
C GLY A 65 -10.65 1.44 4.21
N GLN A 66 -11.09 2.19 5.25
CA GLN A 66 -11.92 1.61 6.32
C GLN A 66 -13.45 1.67 6.07
N PHE A 67 -13.93 2.54 5.18
CA PHE A 67 -15.33 2.53 4.71
C PHE A 67 -15.42 1.85 3.35
N ILE A 68 -15.26 0.52 3.34
CA ILE A 68 -15.57 -0.35 2.20
C ILE A 68 -16.19 -1.65 2.70
#